data_AF-A0A2Z3I2B2-F1
#
_entry.id   AF-A0A2Z3I2B2-F1
#
_cell.length_a   1.000
_cell.length_b   1.000
_cell.length_c   1.000
_cell.angle_alpha   90.00
_cell.angle_beta   90.00
_cell.angle_gamma   90.00
#
_symmetry.space_group_name_H-M   'P 1'
#
loop_
_entity.id
_entity.type
_entity.pdbx_description
1 polymer ?
#
loop_
_entity_poly.entity_id
_entity_poly.type
_entity_poly.pdbx_seq_one_letter_code
_entity_poly.pdbx_strand_id
1 'polypeptide(L)'
;MIAALALAAALSASPTAAELQSLLAAARVDAARVRDIRCEVLGDPTEHRCDWRQKSAKGRWETWSAILARDGGRWILIDTPGRASRP
;
A
#
# COMPACT_ATOMS: atom_id res chain seq x y z
N MET A 1 -39.44 1.03 15.83
CA MET A 1 -38.41 1.88 15.18
C MET A 1 -37.15 1.05 15.07
N ILE A 2 -36.74 0.63 13.87
CA ILE A 2 -35.56 -0.22 13.67
C ILE A 2 -34.41 0.70 13.25
N ALA A 3 -33.40 0.85 14.11
CA ALA A 3 -32.17 1.54 13.79
C ALA A 3 -31.30 0.59 12.94
N ALA A 4 -31.17 0.88 11.65
CA ALA A 4 -30.25 0.17 10.77
C ALA A 4 -28.82 0.64 11.06
N LEU A 5 -27.99 -0.24 11.63
CA LEU A 5 -26.55 -0.04 11.72
C LEU A 5 -25.97 -0.09 10.30
N ALA A 6 -25.64 1.08 9.74
CA ALA A 6 -24.81 1.18 8.55
C ALA A 6 -23.37 0.84 8.95
N LEU A 7 -22.99 -0.43 8.78
CA LEU A 7 -21.60 -0.87 8.84
C LEU A 7 -20.90 -0.35 7.58
N ALA A 8 -20.50 0.92 7.59
CA ALA A 8 -19.59 1.44 6.58
C ALA A 8 -18.26 0.72 6.77
N ALA A 9 -18.06 -0.37 6.01
CA ALA A 9 -16.73 -0.88 5.75
C ALA A 9 -15.96 0.28 5.14
N ALA A 10 -15.15 0.96 5.96
CA ALA A 10 -14.12 1.84 5.48
C ALA A 10 -13.23 0.95 4.61
N LEU A 11 -13.47 0.98 3.31
CA LEU A 11 -12.53 0.52 2.31
C LEU A 11 -11.34 1.44 2.50
N SER A 12 -10.45 1.07 3.43
CA SER A 12 -9.13 1.67 3.54
C SER A 12 -8.57 1.63 2.14
N ALA A 13 -8.47 2.80 1.51
CA ALA A 13 -8.02 2.91 0.15
C ALA A 13 -6.61 2.34 0.13
N SER A 14 -6.46 1.13 -0.42
CA SER A 14 -5.18 0.49 -0.62
C SER A 14 -5.09 0.01 -2.07
N PRO A 15 -3.89 0.01 -2.67
CA PRO A 15 -3.71 -0.62 -3.97
C PRO A 15 -3.90 -2.12 -3.83
N THR A 16 -4.42 -2.73 -4.89
CA THR A 16 -4.34 -4.18 -5.06
C THR A 16 -2.89 -4.62 -5.15
N ALA A 17 -2.63 -5.91 -4.94
CA ALA A 17 -1.29 -6.48 -5.10
C ALA A 17 -0.73 -6.26 -6.51
N ALA A 18 -1.58 -6.39 -7.54
CA ALA A 18 -1.18 -6.20 -8.94
C ALA A 18 -0.83 -4.73 -9.24
N GLU A 19 -1.62 -3.78 -8.74
CA GLU A 19 -1.33 -2.34 -8.88
C GLU A 19 -0.01 -1.99 -8.20
N LEU A 20 0.17 -2.41 -6.94
CA LEU A 20 1.40 -2.14 -6.20
C LEU A 20 2.62 -2.76 -6.89
N GLN A 21 2.54 -4.01 -7.37
CA GLN A 21 3.63 -4.63 -8.13
C GLN A 21 3.97 -3.86 -9.40
N SER A 22 2.97 -3.35 -10.11
CA SER A 22 3.18 -2.55 -11.32
C SER A 22 3.90 -1.24 -11.01
N LEU A 23 3.54 -0.57 -9.91
CA LEU A 23 4.21 0.64 -9.43
C LEU A 23 5.67 0.38 -9.04
N LEU A 24 5.92 -0.70 -8.28
CA LEU A 24 7.27 -1.08 -7.87
C LEU A 24 8.15 -1.43 -9.08
N ALA A 25 7.60 -2.14 -10.06
CA ALA A 25 8.31 -2.45 -11.30
C ALA A 25 8.67 -1.19 -12.09
N ALA A 26 7.75 -0.23 -12.21
CA ALA A 26 8.01 1.06 -12.86
C ALA A 26 9.12 1.86 -12.13
N ALA A 27 9.20 1.74 -10.81
CA ALA A 27 10.23 2.34 -9.98
C ALA A 27 11.55 1.54 -9.91
N ARG A 28 11.67 0.45 -10.68
CA ARG A 28 12.83 -0.48 -10.66
C ARG A 28 13.10 -1.10 -9.28
N VAL A 29 12.07 -1.23 -8.44
CA VAL A 29 12.14 -1.95 -7.17
C VAL A 29 11.79 -3.42 -7.43
N ASP A 30 12.76 -4.32 -7.17
CA ASP A 30 12.58 -5.75 -7.41
C ASP A 30 11.59 -6.37 -6.41
N ALA A 31 10.37 -6.62 -6.87
CA ALA A 31 9.27 -7.16 -6.08
C ALA A 31 8.63 -8.38 -6.77
N ALA A 32 9.18 -9.57 -6.53
CA ALA A 32 8.64 -10.81 -7.10
C ALA A 32 7.18 -11.07 -6.68
N ARG A 33 6.83 -10.80 -5.41
CA ARG A 33 5.46 -10.89 -4.88
C ARG A 33 5.24 -9.88 -3.78
N VAL A 34 4.03 -9.34 -3.71
CA VAL A 34 3.55 -8.49 -2.60
C VAL A 34 2.29 -9.08 -1.98
N ARG A 35 2.07 -8.83 -0.70
CA ARG A 35 0.84 -9.19 0.04
C ARG A 35 0.69 -8.35 1.31
N ASP A 36 -0.42 -8.54 2.01
CA ASP A 36 -0.68 -7.94 3.33
C ASP A 36 -0.58 -6.40 3.30
N ILE A 37 -1.08 -5.78 2.22
CA ILE A 37 -1.01 -4.32 2.00
C ILE A 37 -1.95 -3.61 2.96
N ARG A 38 -1.43 -2.62 3.68
CA ARG A 38 -2.19 -1.76 4.58
C ARG A 38 -1.80 -0.33 4.30
N CYS A 39 -2.77 0.56 4.17
CA CYS A 39 -2.53 1.97 3.95
C CYS A 39 -3.25 2.79 5.00
N GLU A 40 -2.55 3.79 5.54
CA GLU A 40 -3.09 4.81 6.43
C GLU A 40 -3.02 6.16 5.71
N VAL A 41 -4.10 6.94 5.80
CA VAL A 41 -4.12 8.32 5.30
C VAL A 41 -3.18 9.16 6.14
N LEU A 42 -2.38 10.01 5.49
CA LEU A 42 -1.52 10.97 6.17
C LEU A 42 -2.27 12.28 6.44
N GLY A 43 -1.56 13.39 6.58
CA GLY A 43 -2.19 14.71 6.74
C GLY A 43 -3.03 15.13 5.54
N ASP A 44 -2.59 14.78 4.33
CA ASP A 44 -3.32 15.00 3.08
C ASP A 44 -4.19 13.76 2.74
N PRO A 45 -5.48 13.92 2.43
CA PRO A 45 -6.39 12.79 2.14
C PRO A 45 -6.04 12.00 0.87
N THR A 46 -5.19 12.54 0.01
CA THR A 46 -4.66 11.86 -1.17
C THR A 46 -3.37 11.13 -0.89
N GLU A 47 -2.67 11.43 0.22
CA GLU A 47 -1.41 10.79 0.58
C GLU A 47 -1.64 9.68 1.60
N HIS A 48 -1.03 8.53 1.33
CA HIS A 48 -1.16 7.34 2.15
C HIS A 48 0.20 6.74 2.44
N ARG A 49 0.51 6.50 3.72
CA ARG A 49 1.61 5.58 4.05
C ARG A 49 1.09 4.16 3.91
N CYS A 50 1.74 3.38 3.06
CA CYS A 50 1.40 2.00 2.83
C CYS A 50 2.52 1.08 3.29
N ASP A 51 2.17 0.09 4.11
CA ASP A 51 3.04 -1.01 4.52
C ASP A 51 2.61 -2.29 3.80
N TRP A 52 3.57 -3.10 3.36
CA TRP A 52 3.30 -4.41 2.75
C TRP A 52 4.39 -5.43 3.05
N ARG A 53 4.09 -6.70 2.75
CA ARG A 53 5.06 -7.79 2.74
C ARG A 53 5.52 -8.04 1.31
N GLN A 54 6.83 -8.00 1.08
CA GLN A 54 7.45 -8.25 -0.21
C GLN A 54 8.37 -9.47 -0.13
N LYS A 55 8.34 -10.32 -1.17
CA LYS A 55 9.26 -11.44 -1.29
C LYS A 55 10.54 -10.97 -1.97
N SER A 56 11.65 -10.99 -1.23
CA SER A 56 12.99 -10.70 -1.76
C SER A 56 13.44 -11.75 -2.78
N ALA A 57 14.47 -11.42 -3.58
CA ALA A 57 15.13 -12.35 -4.49
C ALA A 57 15.65 -13.63 -3.79
N LYS A 58 16.01 -13.53 -2.50
CA LYS A 58 16.42 -14.67 -1.65
C LYS A 58 15.24 -15.50 -1.12
N GLY A 59 14.01 -15.21 -1.58
CA GLY A 59 12.78 -15.91 -1.19
C GLY A 59 12.22 -15.53 0.18
N ARG A 60 12.87 -14.63 0.92
CA ARG A 60 12.43 -14.19 2.25
C ARG A 60 11.36 -13.11 2.15
N TRP A 61 10.36 -13.18 3.02
CA TRP A 61 9.36 -12.13 3.18
C TRP A 61 9.87 -11.04 4.11
N GLU A 62 9.80 -9.80 3.64
CA GLU A 62 10.29 -8.61 4.33
C GLU A 62 9.19 -7.57 4.37
N THR A 63 9.16 -6.74 5.40
CA THR A 63 8.20 -5.64 5.51
C THR A 63 8.78 -4.41 4.84
N TRP A 64 7.97 -3.76 4.01
CA TRP A 64 8.32 -2.58 3.25
C TRP A 64 7.28 -1.49 3.49
N SER A 65 7.70 -0.25 3.34
CA SER A 65 6.88 0.95 3.48
C SER A 65 7.20 1.94 2.36
N ALA A 66 6.19 2.68 1.94
CA ALA A 66 6.29 3.81 1.01
C ALA A 66 5.08 4.74 1.21
N ILE A 67 5.21 5.96 0.74
CA ILE A 67 4.11 6.92 0.58
C ILE A 67 3.60 6.83 -0.85
N LEU A 68 2.29 6.61 -0.97
CA LEU A 68 1.57 6.58 -2.24
C LEU A 68 0.51 7.69 -2.25
N ALA A 69 0.37 8.36 -3.40
CA ALA A 69 -0.74 9.25 -3.66
C ALA A 69 -1.90 8.52 -4.37
N ARG A 70 -3.13 8.93 -4.08
CA ARG A 70 -4.34 8.50 -4.78
C ARG A 70 -4.95 9.65 -5.57
N ASP A 71 -4.90 9.57 -6.90
CA ASP A 71 -5.43 10.57 -7.82
C ASP A 71 -6.43 9.93 -8.80
N GLY A 72 -7.68 10.42 -8.80
CA GLY A 72 -8.71 9.94 -9.73
C GLY A 72 -8.96 8.43 -9.71
N GLY A 73 -8.71 7.76 -8.58
CA GLY A 73 -8.81 6.31 -8.43
C GLY A 73 -7.54 5.54 -8.79
N ARG A 74 -6.49 6.20 -9.27
CA ARG A 74 -5.17 5.62 -9.56
C ARG A 74 -4.22 5.81 -8.38
N TRP A 75 -3.34 4.84 -8.21
CA TRP A 75 -2.25 4.89 -7.25
C TRP A 75 -0.96 5.37 -7.91
N ILE A 76 -0.22 6.22 -7.22
CA ILE A 76 1.06 6.78 -7.65
C ILE A 76 2.05 6.60 -6.51
N LEU A 77 3.24 6.10 -6.82
CA LEU A 77 4.34 6.03 -5.87
C LEU A 77 5.05 7.39 -5.85
N ILE A 78 5.07 8.06 -4.70
CA ILE A 78 5.61 9.43 -4.57
C ILE A 78 6.90 9.51 -3.74
N ASP A 79 7.29 8.42 -3.07
CA ASP A 79 8.58 8.27 -2.42
C ASP A 79 9.35 7.03 -2.89
N THR A 80 10.52 6.79 -2.31
CA THR A 80 11.31 5.58 -2.57
C THR A 80 10.92 4.48 -1.58
N PRO A 81 10.41 3.33 -2.04
CA PRO A 81 10.12 2.18 -1.19
C PRO A 81 11.34 1.76 -0.38
N GLY A 82 11.14 1.61 0.91
CA GLY A 82 12.16 1.18 1.85
C GLY A 82 11.71 -0.03 2.65
N ARG A 83 12.66 -0.79 3.18
CA ARG A 83 12.35 -1.73 4.26
C ARG A 83 11.78 -0.92 5.42
N ALA A 84 10.63 -1.34 5.95
CA ALA A 84 10.10 -0.71 7.14
C ALA A 84 11.13 -0.90 8.26
N SER A 85 11.69 0.20 8.76
CA SER A 85 12.45 0.18 10.01
C SER A 85 11.50 -0.29 11.10
N ARG A 86 11.91 -1.33 11.83
CA ARG A 86 11.17 -1.81 13.00
C ARG A 86 10.92 -0.61 13.93
N PRO A 87 9.70 -0.40 14.45
CA PRO A 87 9.50 0.58 15.51
C PRO A 87 10.39 0.27 16.71
#